data_AF-A0A7J2JRU6-F1
#
_entry.id   AF-A0A7J2JRU6-F1
#
_cell.length_a   1.000
_cell.length_b   1.000
_cell.length_c   1.000
_cell.angle_alpha   90.00
_cell.angle_beta   90.00
_cell.angle_gamma   90.00
#
_symmetry.space_group_name_H-M   'P 1'
#
loop_
_entity.id
_entity.type
_entity.pdbx_description
1 polymer ?
#
loop_
_entity_poly.entity_id
_entity_poly.type
_entity_poly.pdbx_seq_one_letter_code
_entity_poly.pdbx_strand_id
1 'polypeptide(L)'
;MSKFWLALVAIALVGLSLAFYASRVEGRYLLLESWTYVRGEALEGGPRELMIDFPTYRLDEESGVLVSYRPLSLNSSVKLIVGEGTSLSGDVGSGVSSQIVGIYNLPADLNDYVRIVSVSDDDVVLRLAGEEVTLSPGESREQTWEYIETWAGGKMRIVKTIRVTNRDTCACRSADSIPASSLADLPAPTGLGLQRLVQLMFCLDIRPRIFSGTVLSRSEMQRL
;
A
#
# COMPACT_ATOMS: atom_id res chain seq x y z
N MET A 1 -3.84 -7.37 -54.74
CA MET A 1 -4.31 -6.30 -53.83
C MET A 1 -3.62 -5.01 -54.20
N SER A 2 -4.35 -3.90 -54.37
CA SER A 2 -3.73 -2.62 -54.76
C SER A 2 -2.92 -2.04 -53.60
N LYS A 3 -1.81 -1.36 -53.91
CA LYS A 3 -0.96 -0.67 -52.91
C LYS A 3 -1.74 0.32 -52.04
N PHE A 4 -2.87 0.82 -52.55
CA PHE A 4 -3.78 1.71 -51.85
C PHE A 4 -4.46 1.05 -50.64
N TRP A 5 -4.80 -0.23 -50.75
CA TRP A 5 -5.44 -0.99 -49.66
C TRP A 5 -4.48 -1.25 -48.49
N LEU A 6 -3.21 -1.52 -48.79
CA LEU A 6 -2.18 -1.71 -47.75
C LEU A 6 -1.90 -0.42 -46.97
N ALA A 7 -1.90 0.73 -47.64
CA ALA A 7 -1.70 2.03 -46.99
C ALA A 7 -2.85 2.38 -46.02
N LEU A 8 -4.10 2.12 -46.42
CA LEU A 8 -5.27 2.36 -45.57
C LEU A 8 -5.28 1.47 -44.32
N VAL A 9 -4.90 0.19 -44.44
CA VAL A 9 -4.80 -0.73 -43.30
C VAL A 9 -3.69 -0.29 -42.33
N ALA A 10 -2.53 0.14 -42.84
CA ALA A 10 -1.45 0.63 -41.99
C ALA A 10 -1.85 1.90 -41.20
N ILE A 11 -2.53 2.85 -41.84
CA ILE A 11 -3.02 4.07 -41.18
C ILE A 11 -4.07 3.73 -40.12
N ALA A 12 -4.99 2.80 -40.42
CA ALA A 12 -5.99 2.36 -39.45
C ALA A 12 -5.36 1.67 -38.24
N LEU A 13 -4.34 0.82 -38.44
CA LEU A 13 -3.63 0.16 -37.34
C LEU A 13 -2.81 1.15 -36.50
N VAL A 14 -2.17 2.14 -37.12
CA VAL A 14 -1.45 3.20 -36.41
C VAL A 14 -2.42 4.08 -35.62
N GLY A 15 -3.55 4.47 -36.23
CA GLY A 15 -4.60 5.24 -35.56
C GLY A 15 -5.23 4.48 -34.38
N LEU A 16 -5.47 3.17 -34.55
CA LEU A 16 -5.97 2.31 -33.48
C LEU A 16 -4.94 2.15 -32.35
N SER A 17 -3.66 2.00 -32.69
CA SER A 17 -2.57 1.93 -31.70
C SER A 17 -2.43 3.23 -30.92
N LEU A 18 -2.51 4.39 -31.60
CA LEU A 18 -2.51 5.72 -30.96
C LEU A 18 -3.73 5.94 -30.07
N ALA A 19 -4.92 5.52 -30.51
CA ALA A 19 -6.14 5.61 -29.70
C ALA A 19 -6.07 4.70 -28.47
N PHE A 20 -5.54 3.48 -28.62
CA PHE A 20 -5.31 2.56 -27.51
C PHE A 20 -4.27 3.09 -26.53
N TYR A 21 -3.21 3.74 -27.04
CA TYR A 21 -2.17 4.39 -26.24
C TYR A 21 -2.71 5.63 -25.50
N ALA A 22 -3.55 6.44 -26.14
CA ALA A 22 -4.19 7.60 -25.53
C ALA A 22 -5.24 7.21 -24.48
N SER A 23 -5.99 6.13 -24.71
CA SER A 23 -6.96 5.60 -23.72
C SER A 23 -6.30 5.03 -22.45
N ARG A 24 -4.99 4.77 -22.51
CA ARG A 24 -4.18 4.23 -21.41
C ARG A 24 -3.74 5.28 -20.38
N VAL A 25 -4.05 6.57 -20.61
CA VAL A 25 -3.52 7.71 -19.85
C VAL A 25 -4.48 8.21 -18.76
N GLU A 26 -5.78 7.88 -18.80
CA GLU A 26 -6.68 8.24 -17.69
C GLU A 26 -6.74 7.10 -16.65
N GLY A 27 -6.24 7.38 -15.44
CA GLY A 27 -6.46 6.54 -14.27
C GLY A 27 -5.39 5.48 -13.94
N ARG A 28 -4.21 5.53 -14.58
CA ARG A 28 -3.06 4.71 -14.17
C ARG A 28 -2.00 5.54 -13.45
N TYR A 29 -1.53 5.01 -12.32
CA TYR A 29 -0.62 5.70 -11.42
C TYR A 29 0.53 4.77 -11.04
N LEU A 30 1.76 5.29 -11.03
CA LEU A 30 2.91 4.58 -10.46
C LEU A 30 2.66 4.28 -8.98
N LEU A 31 2.80 3.02 -8.58
CA LEU A 31 2.66 2.58 -7.19
C LEU A 31 4.01 2.22 -6.59
N LEU A 32 4.39 2.90 -5.53
CA LEU A 32 5.50 2.52 -4.67
C LEU A 32 4.95 1.91 -3.38
N GLU A 33 5.27 0.67 -3.08
CA GLU A 33 4.86 0.02 -1.84
C GLU A 33 6.02 0.03 -0.83
N SER A 34 5.79 0.54 0.37
CA SER A 34 6.71 0.50 1.50
C SER A 34 6.09 -0.29 2.64
N TRP A 35 6.64 -1.46 2.93
CA TRP A 35 6.11 -2.37 3.92
C TRP A 35 7.10 -2.62 5.06
N THR A 36 6.66 -2.40 6.29
CA THR A 36 7.45 -2.64 7.50
C THR A 36 7.02 -3.94 8.16
N TYR A 37 7.92 -4.89 8.29
CA TYR A 37 7.73 -6.11 9.06
C TYR A 37 8.43 -5.97 10.41
N VAL A 38 7.71 -6.21 11.50
CA VAL A 38 8.27 -6.18 12.85
C VAL A 38 8.04 -7.54 13.50
N ARG A 39 9.12 -8.16 13.93
CA ARG A 39 9.10 -9.41 14.70
C ARG A 39 9.72 -9.19 16.07
N GLY A 40 9.02 -9.62 17.11
CA GLY A 40 9.53 -9.60 18.48
C GLY A 40 9.82 -10.99 19.03
N GLU A 41 10.84 -11.07 19.90
CA GLU A 41 11.15 -12.22 20.75
C GLU A 41 11.44 -11.69 22.17
N ALA A 42 10.62 -12.07 23.14
CA ALA A 42 10.79 -11.66 24.52
C ALA A 42 12.07 -12.29 25.12
N LEU A 43 12.95 -11.43 25.65
CA LEU A 43 14.19 -11.84 26.32
C LEU A 43 14.00 -11.87 27.85
N GLU A 44 13.20 -10.93 28.36
CA GLU A 44 12.78 -10.84 29.76
C GLU A 44 11.32 -10.38 29.78
N GLY A 45 10.51 -10.89 30.72
CA GLY A 45 9.08 -10.57 30.80
C GLY A 45 8.22 -11.43 29.87
N GLY A 46 7.03 -10.91 29.53
CA GLY A 46 6.05 -11.58 28.65
C GLY A 46 5.89 -10.90 27.29
N PRO A 47 5.10 -11.48 26.38
CA PRO A 47 4.77 -10.85 25.10
C PRO A 47 4.02 -9.52 25.30
N ARG A 48 4.18 -8.60 24.35
CA ARG A 48 3.43 -7.34 24.31
C ARG A 48 2.03 -7.50 23.73
N GLU A 49 1.82 -8.53 22.91
CA GLU A 49 0.54 -8.89 22.29
C GLU A 49 -0.17 -7.71 21.58
N LEU A 50 0.59 -6.81 20.96
CA LEU A 50 -0.02 -5.71 20.19
C LEU A 50 -0.84 -6.28 19.03
N MET A 51 -2.09 -5.85 18.90
CA MET A 51 -2.97 -6.25 17.81
C MET A 51 -3.25 -5.06 16.92
N ILE A 52 -2.81 -5.12 15.67
CA ILE A 52 -3.13 -4.09 14.66
C ILE A 52 -4.03 -4.69 13.59
N ASP A 53 -5.16 -4.06 13.29
CA ASP A 53 -6.10 -4.55 12.27
C ASP A 53 -6.78 -3.39 11.55
N PHE A 54 -6.02 -2.74 10.66
CA PHE A 54 -6.52 -1.63 9.86
C PHE A 54 -5.89 -1.61 8.47
N PRO A 55 -6.01 -2.67 7.64
CA PRO A 55 -5.63 -2.56 6.23
C PRO A 55 -6.64 -1.65 5.51
N THR A 56 -6.16 -0.66 4.76
CA THR A 56 -7.05 0.25 4.03
C THR A 56 -6.95 0.15 2.51
N TYR A 57 -6.15 -0.78 1.99
CA TYR A 57 -6.09 -1.06 0.56
C TYR A 57 -5.68 -2.51 0.28
N ARG A 58 -5.91 -2.95 -0.96
CA ARG A 58 -5.40 -4.20 -1.52
C ARG A 58 -4.96 -3.97 -2.96
N LEU A 59 -3.78 -4.47 -3.32
CA LEU A 59 -3.35 -4.60 -4.70
C LEU A 59 -3.73 -5.98 -5.20
N ASP A 60 -4.45 -6.04 -6.31
CA ASP A 60 -4.69 -7.26 -7.05
C ASP A 60 -3.54 -7.45 -8.04
N GLU A 61 -2.59 -8.34 -7.73
CA GLU A 61 -1.34 -8.50 -8.49
C GLU A 61 -1.57 -9.02 -9.92
N GLU A 62 -2.65 -9.77 -10.16
CA GLU A 62 -2.98 -10.30 -11.47
C GLU A 62 -3.55 -9.22 -12.39
N SER A 63 -4.47 -8.41 -11.87
CA SER A 63 -5.14 -7.37 -12.66
C SER A 63 -4.44 -6.01 -12.62
N GLY A 64 -3.48 -5.80 -11.70
CA GLY A 64 -2.83 -4.51 -11.45
C GLY A 64 -3.80 -3.46 -10.89
N VAL A 65 -4.90 -3.89 -10.28
CA VAL A 65 -5.92 -2.98 -9.73
C VAL A 65 -5.68 -2.76 -8.24
N LEU A 66 -5.47 -1.50 -7.89
CA LEU A 66 -5.34 -1.03 -6.52
C LEU A 66 -6.72 -0.61 -5.99
N VAL A 67 -7.24 -1.35 -5.03
CA VAL A 67 -8.53 -1.07 -4.38
C VAL A 67 -8.28 -0.41 -3.05
N SER A 68 -8.73 0.84 -2.89
CA SER A 68 -8.74 1.54 -1.61
C SER A 68 -10.07 1.32 -0.89
N TYR A 69 -10.01 0.88 0.37
CA TYR A 69 -11.17 0.75 1.25
C TYR A 69 -11.58 2.08 1.89
N ARG A 70 -10.77 3.13 1.70
CA ARG A 70 -11.11 4.51 2.05
C ARG A 70 -11.29 5.36 0.79
N PRO A 71 -12.09 6.44 0.85
CA PRO A 71 -12.16 7.40 -0.24
C PRO A 71 -10.75 7.93 -0.57
N LEU A 72 -10.35 7.77 -1.82
CA LEU A 72 -9.08 8.28 -2.34
C LEU A 72 -9.39 9.32 -3.41
N SER A 73 -8.98 10.56 -3.16
CA SER A 73 -9.12 11.66 -4.13
C SER A 73 -7.74 11.98 -4.69
N LEU A 74 -7.50 11.56 -5.93
CA LEU A 74 -6.30 11.89 -6.69
C LEU A 74 -6.67 12.94 -7.74
N ASN A 75 -5.77 13.89 -7.97
CA ASN A 75 -5.88 14.85 -9.06
C ASN A 75 -4.71 14.68 -10.05
N SER A 76 -4.75 15.39 -11.16
CA SER A 76 -3.77 15.26 -12.25
C SER A 76 -2.33 15.69 -11.89
N SER A 77 -2.11 16.32 -10.73
CA SER A 77 -0.78 16.71 -10.27
C SER A 77 -0.06 15.64 -9.47
N VAL A 78 -0.72 14.52 -9.15
CA VAL A 78 -0.09 13.41 -8.42
C VAL A 78 1.10 12.87 -9.22
N LYS A 79 2.22 12.66 -8.54
CA LYS A 79 3.47 12.12 -9.11
C LYS A 79 3.53 10.61 -8.98
N LEU A 80 3.15 10.09 -7.82
CA LEU A 80 2.98 8.66 -7.58
C LEU A 80 2.00 8.41 -6.43
N ILE A 81 1.52 7.17 -6.33
CA ILE A 81 0.82 6.66 -5.16
C ILE A 81 1.81 5.88 -4.32
N VAL A 82 1.73 6.03 -3.00
CA VAL A 82 2.48 5.21 -2.06
C VAL A 82 1.50 4.37 -1.24
N GLY A 83 1.71 3.06 -1.24
CA GLY A 83 1.10 2.15 -0.29
C GLY A 83 2.05 1.95 0.89
N GLU A 84 1.64 2.28 2.10
CA GLU A 84 2.42 2.06 3.31
C GLU A 84 1.76 0.99 4.16
N GLY A 85 2.54 0.03 4.65
CA GLY A 85 2.03 -1.06 5.48
C GLY A 85 2.94 -1.40 6.64
N THR A 86 2.36 -1.95 7.71
CA THR A 86 3.07 -2.54 8.82
C THR A 86 2.44 -3.88 9.18
N SER A 87 3.27 -4.90 9.40
CA SER A 87 2.88 -6.20 9.91
C SER A 87 3.64 -6.55 11.17
N LEU A 88 2.93 -7.06 12.17
CA LEU A 88 3.51 -7.54 13.44
C LEU A 88 3.53 -9.07 13.47
N SER A 89 4.55 -9.65 14.12
CA SER A 89 4.64 -11.09 14.37
C SER A 89 5.48 -11.43 15.60
N GLY A 90 5.27 -12.62 16.16
CA GLY A 90 5.97 -13.07 17.37
C GLY A 90 5.47 -12.37 18.62
N ASP A 91 6.36 -12.11 19.58
CA ASP A 91 5.98 -11.62 20.91
C ASP A 91 5.65 -10.12 20.92
N VAL A 92 6.03 -9.38 19.86
CA VAL A 92 5.66 -7.96 19.73
C VAL A 92 4.15 -7.82 19.48
N GLY A 93 3.52 -8.82 18.86
CA GLY A 93 2.11 -8.73 18.46
C GLY A 93 1.78 -9.45 17.15
N SER A 94 0.58 -9.20 16.64
CA SER A 94 0.10 -9.74 15.37
C SER A 94 -0.80 -8.75 14.60
N GLY A 95 -0.97 -9.03 13.30
CA GLY A 95 -1.90 -8.30 12.43
C GLY A 95 -1.23 -7.31 11.49
N VAL A 96 -2.05 -6.54 10.77
CA VAL A 96 -1.64 -5.62 9.70
C VAL A 96 -2.35 -4.27 9.81
N SER A 97 -1.61 -3.19 9.55
CA SER A 97 -2.19 -1.87 9.26
C SER A 97 -1.58 -1.34 7.97
N SER A 98 -2.40 -0.73 7.11
CA SER A 98 -1.91 -0.12 5.88
C SER A 98 -2.65 1.16 5.53
N GLN A 99 -2.03 2.01 4.73
CA GLN A 99 -2.61 3.21 4.16
C GLN A 99 -2.11 3.46 2.74
N ILE A 100 -2.85 4.30 2.02
CA ILE A 100 -2.51 4.72 0.66
C ILE A 100 -2.50 6.25 0.61
N VAL A 101 -1.45 6.84 0.04
CA VAL A 101 -1.26 8.29 -0.03
C VAL A 101 -0.80 8.71 -1.42
N GLY A 102 -1.31 9.85 -1.90
CA GLY A 102 -0.83 10.47 -3.14
C GLY A 102 0.33 11.41 -2.85
N ILE A 103 1.44 11.27 -3.59
CA ILE A 103 2.61 12.16 -3.50
C ILE A 103 2.53 13.17 -4.63
N TYR A 104 2.50 14.45 -4.28
CA TYR A 104 2.32 15.55 -5.23
C TYR A 104 3.60 16.36 -5.46
N ASN A 105 4.54 16.32 -4.52
CA ASN A 105 5.79 17.06 -4.57
C ASN A 105 6.95 16.13 -4.21
N LEU A 106 8.09 16.34 -4.86
CA LEU A 106 9.34 15.62 -4.59
C LEU A 106 10.46 16.63 -4.30
N PRO A 107 11.41 16.29 -3.42
CA PRO A 107 11.48 15.06 -2.64
C PRO A 107 10.40 14.97 -1.55
N ALA A 108 10.06 13.75 -1.11
CA ALA A 108 9.06 13.48 -0.08
C ALA A 108 9.57 12.47 0.96
N ASP A 109 9.46 12.80 2.23
CA ASP A 109 9.76 11.88 3.34
C ASP A 109 8.52 11.04 3.65
N LEU A 110 8.63 9.71 3.55
CA LEU A 110 7.54 8.79 3.91
C LEU A 110 7.59 8.47 5.41
N ASN A 111 8.78 8.13 5.88
CA ASN A 111 9.08 7.82 7.27
C ASN A 111 10.57 8.09 7.54
N ASP A 112 11.04 7.76 8.74
CA ASP A 112 12.41 8.03 9.18
C ASP A 112 13.50 7.33 8.34
N TYR A 113 13.14 6.34 7.52
CA TYR A 113 14.07 5.51 6.75
C TYR A 113 13.93 5.66 5.24
N VAL A 114 12.77 6.09 4.75
CA VAL A 114 12.46 6.14 3.31
C VAL A 114 12.11 7.56 2.90
N ARG A 115 12.95 8.11 2.01
CA ARG A 115 12.71 9.39 1.34
C ARG A 115 12.68 9.17 -0.16
N ILE A 116 11.60 9.56 -0.83
CA ILE A 116 11.53 9.58 -2.29
C ILE A 116 12.24 10.83 -2.78
N VAL A 117 13.25 10.67 -3.62
CA VAL A 117 14.07 11.77 -4.14
C VAL A 117 13.50 12.31 -5.44
N SER A 118 13.25 11.43 -6.40
CA SER A 118 12.73 11.77 -7.72
C SER A 118 12.05 10.58 -8.37
N VAL A 119 11.23 10.87 -9.38
CA VAL A 119 10.65 9.88 -10.30
C VAL A 119 11.02 10.32 -11.71
N SER A 120 11.54 9.40 -12.52
CA SER A 120 11.83 9.62 -13.94
C SER A 120 11.31 8.44 -14.72
N ASP A 121 10.45 8.70 -15.71
CA ASP A 121 9.68 7.66 -16.40
C ASP A 121 8.90 6.81 -15.37
N ASP A 122 9.26 5.53 -15.21
CA ASP A 122 8.70 4.62 -14.20
C ASP A 122 9.73 4.23 -13.12
N ASP A 123 10.94 4.78 -13.17
CA ASP A 123 11.98 4.55 -12.17
C ASP A 123 11.79 5.48 -10.97
N VAL A 124 11.94 4.91 -9.77
CA VAL A 124 11.87 5.66 -8.51
C VAL A 124 13.24 5.72 -7.86
N VAL A 125 13.76 6.94 -7.69
CA VAL A 125 14.98 7.18 -6.92
C VAL A 125 14.58 7.50 -5.49
N LEU A 126 15.11 6.73 -4.54
CA LEU A 126 14.83 6.89 -3.11
C LEU A 126 16.12 6.84 -2.29
N ARG A 127 16.07 7.37 -1.08
CA ARG A 127 17.03 7.08 -0.03
C ARG A 127 16.42 6.11 0.96
N LEU A 128 17.03 4.94 1.08
CA LEU A 128 16.68 3.91 2.07
C LEU A 128 17.83 3.82 3.07
N ALA A 129 17.55 4.11 4.34
CA ALA A 129 18.56 4.05 5.40
C ALA A 129 19.83 4.89 5.14
N GLY A 130 19.69 5.98 4.39
CA GLY A 130 20.79 6.88 4.03
C GLY A 130 21.49 6.55 2.70
N GLU A 131 21.21 5.38 2.11
CA GLU A 131 21.75 4.99 0.80
C GLU A 131 20.77 5.35 -0.31
N GLU A 132 21.30 5.93 -1.39
CA GLU A 132 20.50 6.25 -2.57
C GLU A 132 20.37 5.01 -3.47
N VAL A 133 19.14 4.68 -3.84
CA VAL A 133 18.82 3.51 -4.65
C VAL A 133 17.78 3.89 -5.70
N THR A 134 17.97 3.40 -6.91
CA THR A 134 16.98 3.45 -7.98
C THR A 134 16.26 2.11 -8.04
N LEU A 135 14.92 2.15 -8.09
CA LEU A 135 14.06 1.00 -8.30
C LEU A 135 13.37 1.10 -9.65
N SER A 136 13.69 0.17 -10.55
CA SER A 136 12.91 -0.02 -11.77
C SER A 136 11.62 -0.81 -11.51
N PRO A 137 10.65 -0.80 -12.44
CA PRO A 137 9.39 -1.53 -12.26
C PRO A 137 9.60 -3.01 -11.89
N GLY A 138 8.91 -3.45 -10.83
CA GLY A 138 9.03 -4.79 -10.26
C GLY A 138 10.21 -4.99 -9.30
N GLU A 139 11.15 -4.05 -9.23
CA GLU A 139 12.29 -4.17 -8.33
C GLU A 139 11.92 -3.86 -6.88
N SER A 140 12.63 -4.51 -5.97
CA SER A 140 12.48 -4.33 -4.53
C SER A 140 13.83 -4.19 -3.85
N ARG A 141 13.84 -3.42 -2.76
CA ARG A 141 14.97 -3.32 -1.83
C ARG A 141 14.51 -3.48 -0.41
N GLU A 142 15.38 -4.07 0.40
CA GLU A 142 15.12 -4.32 1.81
C GLU A 142 16.23 -3.78 2.68
N GLN A 143 15.85 -3.32 3.86
CA GLN A 143 16.77 -3.03 4.94
C GLN A 143 16.25 -3.66 6.22
N THR A 144 17.14 -4.34 6.96
CA THR A 144 16.82 -4.95 8.24
C THR A 144 17.65 -4.33 9.35
N TRP A 145 17.02 -4.16 10.51
CA TRP A 145 17.64 -3.75 11.77
C TRP A 145 17.27 -4.74 12.86
N GLU A 146 18.23 -4.98 13.75
CA GLU A 146 18.01 -5.74 14.98
C GLU A 146 18.43 -4.87 16.17
N TYR A 147 17.57 -4.78 17.18
CA TYR A 147 17.86 -4.07 18.41
C TYR A 147 17.10 -4.67 19.59
N ILE A 148 17.55 -4.33 20.80
CA ILE A 148 16.85 -4.69 22.04
C ILE A 148 16.07 -3.47 22.51
N GLU A 149 14.79 -3.66 22.73
CA GLU A 149 13.90 -2.66 23.30
C GLU A 149 13.53 -3.06 24.73
N THR A 150 13.56 -2.09 25.65
CA THR A 150 13.19 -2.28 27.06
C THR A 150 11.93 -1.49 27.35
N TRP A 151 10.95 -2.12 28.00
CA TRP A 151 9.74 -1.44 28.50
C TRP A 151 9.45 -1.87 29.95
N ALA A 152 8.43 -1.27 30.55
CA ALA A 152 8.05 -1.57 31.94
C ALA A 152 7.77 -3.06 32.21
N GLY A 153 7.39 -3.82 31.18
CA GLY A 153 7.07 -5.24 31.28
C GLY A 153 8.18 -6.20 30.89
N GLY A 154 9.36 -5.71 30.43
CA GLY A 154 10.44 -6.61 30.02
C GLY A 154 11.43 -6.04 29.00
N LYS A 155 12.14 -6.97 28.34
CA LYS A 155 13.08 -6.71 27.25
C LYS A 155 12.76 -7.61 26.08
N MET A 156 12.93 -7.13 24.86
CA MET A 156 12.58 -7.84 23.62
C MET A 156 13.63 -7.57 22.57
N ARG A 157 14.03 -8.62 21.87
CA ARG A 157 14.74 -8.49 20.61
C ARG A 157 13.72 -8.17 19.53
N ILE A 158 13.92 -7.05 18.84
CA ILE A 158 13.12 -6.63 17.70
C ILE A 158 13.94 -6.80 16.43
N VAL A 159 13.38 -7.53 15.47
CA VAL A 159 13.84 -7.55 14.08
C VAL A 159 12.86 -6.75 13.25
N LYS A 160 13.32 -5.64 12.69
CA LYS A 160 12.52 -4.75 11.83
C LYS A 160 13.08 -4.81 10.42
N THR A 161 12.24 -5.15 9.45
CA THR A 161 12.59 -5.14 8.02
C THR A 161 11.67 -4.19 7.28
N ILE A 162 12.23 -3.24 6.54
CA ILE A 162 11.47 -2.42 5.59
C ILE A 162 11.77 -2.96 4.19
N ARG A 163 10.73 -3.31 3.45
CA ARG A 163 10.78 -3.60 2.02
C ARG A 163 10.15 -2.45 1.26
N VAL A 164 10.84 -1.95 0.25
CA VAL A 164 10.28 -0.98 -0.71
C VAL A 164 10.26 -1.62 -2.08
N THR A 165 9.11 -1.63 -2.74
CA THR A 165 8.87 -2.24 -4.04
C THR A 165 8.27 -1.22 -4.99
N ASN A 166 8.87 -1.05 -6.17
CA ASN A 166 8.23 -0.36 -7.27
C ASN A 166 7.26 -1.35 -7.95
N ARG A 167 5.95 -1.16 -7.74
CA ARG A 167 4.90 -2.08 -8.20
C ARG A 167 4.42 -1.79 -9.63
N ASP A 168 5.14 -0.97 -10.39
CA ASP A 168 4.73 -0.48 -11.72
C ASP A 168 3.41 0.35 -11.64
N THR A 169 2.86 0.70 -12.79
CA THR A 169 1.63 1.44 -12.95
C THR A 169 0.42 0.58 -12.63
N CYS A 170 -0.42 1.05 -11.71
CA CYS A 170 -1.66 0.40 -11.31
C CYS A 170 -2.88 1.24 -11.71
N ALA A 171 -4.02 0.59 -11.92
CA ALA A 171 -5.31 1.27 -12.00
C ALA A 171 -5.89 1.42 -10.60
N CYS A 172 -6.26 2.64 -10.18
CA CYS A 172 -6.78 2.86 -8.83
C CYS A 172 -8.31 2.96 -8.80
N ARG A 173 -8.95 2.29 -7.85
CA ARG A 173 -10.40 2.33 -7.62
C ARG A 173 -10.72 2.49 -6.14
N SER A 174 -11.75 3.27 -5.83
CA SER A 174 -12.35 3.28 -4.49
C SER A 174 -13.35 2.12 -4.36
N ALA A 175 -13.40 1.46 -3.21
CA ALA A 175 -14.35 0.38 -2.94
C ALA A 175 -15.81 0.79 -3.18
N ASP A 176 -16.16 2.05 -2.91
CA ASP A 176 -17.52 2.59 -3.11
C ASP A 176 -17.94 2.67 -4.59
N SER A 177 -16.96 2.62 -5.51
CA SER A 177 -17.19 2.60 -6.95
C SER A 177 -17.35 1.19 -7.54
N ILE A 178 -17.22 0.15 -6.71
CA ILE A 178 -17.34 -1.25 -7.13
C ILE A 178 -18.81 -1.69 -6.96
N PRO A 179 -19.52 -2.10 -8.03
CA PRO A 179 -20.90 -2.56 -7.90
C PRO A 179 -20.97 -3.77 -6.98
N ALA A 180 -21.94 -3.79 -6.06
CA ALA A 180 -22.09 -4.80 -5.01
C ALA A 180 -22.08 -6.25 -5.52
N SER A 181 -22.52 -6.48 -6.76
CA SER A 181 -22.49 -7.79 -7.43
C SER A 181 -21.08 -8.32 -7.67
N SER A 182 -20.09 -7.44 -7.84
CA SER A 182 -18.68 -7.82 -8.08
C SER A 182 -17.84 -8.00 -6.81
N LEU A 183 -18.37 -7.60 -5.65
CA LEU A 183 -17.75 -7.87 -4.35
C LEU A 183 -17.91 -9.34 -3.91
N ALA A 184 -18.92 -10.04 -4.45
CA ALA A 184 -19.20 -11.45 -4.13
C ALA A 184 -18.24 -12.44 -4.81
N ASP A 185 -17.59 -12.02 -5.90
CA ASP A 185 -16.64 -12.85 -6.67
C ASP A 185 -15.18 -12.71 -6.17
N LEU A 186 -14.93 -11.86 -5.17
CA LEU A 186 -13.61 -11.74 -4.57
C LEU A 186 -13.34 -12.96 -3.67
N PRO A 187 -12.19 -13.66 -3.82
CA PRO A 187 -11.85 -14.77 -2.96
C PRO A 187 -11.77 -14.28 -1.51
N ALA A 188 -12.47 -14.96 -0.62
CA ALA A 188 -12.43 -14.65 0.80
C ALA A 188 -10.96 -14.71 1.28
N PRO A 189 -10.50 -13.75 2.11
CA PRO A 189 -9.21 -13.89 2.77
C PRO A 189 -9.25 -15.19 3.56
N THR A 190 -8.33 -16.09 3.25
CA THR A 190 -8.17 -17.38 3.92
C THR A 190 -7.66 -17.15 5.33
N GLY A 191 -8.57 -16.80 6.24
CA GLY A 191 -8.30 -16.51 7.65
C GLY A 191 -9.60 -16.40 8.44
N LEU A 192 -9.96 -17.50 9.11
CA LEU A 192 -10.98 -17.68 10.17
C LEU A 192 -12.07 -16.59 10.32
N GLY A 193 -13.22 -16.85 9.68
CA GLY A 193 -14.51 -17.03 10.38
C GLY A 193 -15.26 -15.84 11.00
N LEU A 194 -14.63 -14.70 11.30
CA LEU A 194 -15.31 -13.55 11.95
C LEU A 194 -15.48 -12.31 11.06
N GLN A 195 -14.73 -12.19 9.96
CA GLN A 195 -14.79 -10.99 9.12
C GLN A 195 -16.12 -10.82 8.35
N ARG A 196 -16.87 -11.91 8.09
CA ARG A 196 -18.21 -11.82 7.49
C ARG A 196 -19.22 -11.08 8.37
N LEU A 197 -19.08 -11.11 9.70
CA LEU A 197 -20.03 -10.45 10.60
C LEU A 197 -19.77 -8.93 10.68
N VAL A 198 -18.50 -8.53 10.66
CA VAL A 198 -18.11 -7.11 10.67
C VAL A 198 -18.43 -6.44 9.33
N GLN A 199 -18.22 -7.15 8.21
CA GLN A 199 -18.48 -6.60 6.87
C GLN A 199 -19.99 -6.47 6.55
N LEU A 200 -20.84 -7.35 7.12
CA LEU A 200 -22.30 -7.16 7.07
C LEU A 200 -22.82 -6.08 8.04
N MET A 201 -22.12 -5.85 9.16
CA MET A 201 -22.46 -4.77 10.09
C MET A 201 -22.16 -3.36 9.56
N PHE A 202 -21.22 -3.19 8.62
CA PHE A 202 -20.96 -1.88 8.00
C PHE A 202 -21.88 -1.56 6.81
N CYS A 203 -22.50 -2.56 6.18
CA CYS A 203 -23.47 -2.35 5.09
C CYS A 203 -24.91 -2.14 5.57
N LEU A 204 -25.22 -2.49 6.82
CA LEU A 204 -26.51 -2.19 7.46
C LEU A 204 -26.28 -1.07 8.45
N ASP A 205 -26.83 0.12 8.17
CA ASP A 205 -26.78 1.35 8.97
C ASP A 205 -27.37 1.14 10.39
N ILE A 206 -26.64 0.44 11.24
CA ILE A 206 -26.93 0.26 12.67
C ILE A 206 -25.81 0.95 13.42
N ARG A 207 -26.02 2.23 13.74
CA ARG A 207 -25.10 3.02 14.56
C ARG A 207 -24.96 2.42 15.97
N PRO A 208 -23.77 1.99 16.42
CA PRO A 208 -23.53 1.77 17.84
C PRO A 208 -23.15 3.11 18.48
N ARG A 209 -23.70 3.35 19.67
CA ARG A 209 -23.40 4.50 20.52
C ARG A 209 -21.90 4.56 20.84
N ILE A 210 -21.38 5.78 20.74
CA ILE A 210 -20.05 6.25 21.08
C ILE A 210 -19.64 5.77 22.48
N PHE A 211 -18.50 5.06 22.58
CA PHE A 211 -17.67 5.09 23.79
C PHE A 211 -16.49 6.02 23.51
N SER A 212 -16.40 7.08 24.30
CA SER A 212 -15.31 8.04 24.28
C SER A 212 -14.07 7.38 24.88
N GLY A 213 -13.10 7.05 24.03
CA GLY A 213 -11.74 6.66 24.41
C GLY A 213 -10.77 7.64 23.78
N THR A 214 -9.95 8.27 24.61
CA THR A 214 -8.97 9.29 24.24
C THR A 214 -8.00 8.75 23.18
N VAL A 215 -7.93 9.41 22.02
CA VAL A 215 -6.93 9.15 20.98
C VAL A 215 -5.61 9.75 21.45
N LEU A 216 -4.61 8.91 21.71
CA LEU A 216 -3.25 9.36 22.01
C LEU A 216 -2.65 10.01 20.76
N SER A 217 -1.96 11.13 20.99
CA SER A 217 -1.38 11.94 19.92
C SER A 217 -0.12 11.29 19.35
N ARG A 218 0.20 11.62 18.09
CA ARG A 218 1.36 11.09 17.34
C ARG A 218 2.71 11.28 18.06
N SER A 219 2.82 12.26 18.97
CA SER A 219 4.01 12.49 19.80
C SER A 219 4.16 11.53 20.98
N GLU A 220 3.08 10.85 21.40
CA GLU A 220 3.12 9.91 22.53
C GLU A 220 3.50 8.48 22.08
N MET A 221 3.26 8.13 20.82
CA MET A 221 3.70 6.85 20.24
C MET A 221 5.22 6.78 19.99
N GLN A 222 5.94 7.90 20.00
CA GLN A 222 7.40 7.91 19.82
C GLN A 222 8.19 7.79 21.14
N ARG A 223 7.51 7.59 22.28
CA ARG A 223 8.14 7.43 23.61
C ARG A 223 7.78 6.12 24.33
N LEU A 224 7.16 5.18 23.63
CA LEU A 224 6.93 3.80 24.10
C LEU A 224 7.78 2.84 23.26
#